data_AF-A0A7Z7J431-F1
#
_entry.id   AF-A0A7Z7J431-F1
#
_cell.length_a   1.000
_cell.length_b   1.000
_cell.length_c   1.000
_cell.angle_alpha   90.00
_cell.angle_beta   90.00
_cell.angle_gamma   90.00
#
_symmetry.space_group_name_H-M   'P 1'
#
loop_
_entity.id
_entity.type
_entity.pdbx_description
1 polymer ?
#
loop_
_entity_poly.entity_id
_entity_poly.type
_entity_poly.pdbx_seq_one_letter_code
_entity_poly.pdbx_strand_id
1 'polypeptide(L)'
;MRLADVMAARYVEEQARWYDVPTKAQRASELGTTEACLDQAVDMVTRLDADHPGPAMDEGERLALARDLLNLIMVERSRLPPDLWRAASSTGNNDDAYGLVARLLQAARARAAEEASTSSAD
;
A
#
# COMPACT_ATOMS: atom_id res chain seq x y z
N MET A 1 -33.76 22.54 -8.44
CA MET A 1 -33.26 21.16 -8.58
C MET A 1 -33.91 20.33 -7.47
N ARG A 2 -34.55 19.21 -7.79
CA ARG A 2 -35.27 18.40 -6.78
C ARG A 2 -34.25 17.55 -6.02
N LEU A 3 -34.54 17.23 -4.75
CA LEU A 3 -33.67 16.39 -3.91
C LEU A 3 -33.31 15.06 -4.58
N ALA A 4 -34.25 14.47 -5.31
CA ALA A 4 -34.04 13.24 -6.09
C ALA A 4 -32.97 13.40 -7.17
N ASP A 5 -32.90 14.55 -7.85
CA ASP A 5 -31.90 14.82 -8.90
C ASP A 5 -30.49 14.95 -8.30
N VAL A 6 -30.38 15.57 -7.11
CA VAL A 6 -29.11 15.70 -6.37
C VAL A 6 -28.63 14.32 -5.88
N MET A 7 -29.53 13.51 -5.34
CA MET A 7 -29.22 12.16 -4.86
C MET A 7 -28.81 11.24 -6.01
N ALA A 8 -29.50 11.32 -7.16
CA ALA A 8 -29.15 10.54 -8.35
C ALA A 8 -27.77 10.95 -8.91
N ALA A 9 -27.48 12.25 -8.98
CA ALA A 9 -26.16 12.73 -9.41
C ALA A 9 -25.05 12.24 -8.48
N ARG A 10 -25.25 12.33 -7.15
CA ARG A 10 -24.28 11.87 -6.16
C ARG A 10 -24.06 10.35 -6.22
N TYR A 11 -25.12 9.59 -6.45
CA TYR A 11 -25.04 8.15 -6.62
C TYR A 11 -24.23 7.76 -7.87
N VAL A 12 -24.43 8.47 -8.99
CA VAL A 12 -23.65 8.25 -10.22
C VAL A 12 -22.19 8.67 -10.04
N GLU A 13 -21.90 9.76 -9.32
CA GLU A 13 -20.54 10.19 -8.98
C GLU A 13 -19.83 9.19 -8.07
N GLU A 14 -20.52 8.65 -7.05
CA GLU A 14 -19.98 7.61 -6.18
C GLU A 14 -19.76 6.28 -6.92
N GLN A 15 -20.66 5.92 -7.84
CA GLN A 15 -20.51 4.71 -8.66
C GLN A 15 -19.39 4.86 -9.69
N ALA A 16 -19.20 6.04 -10.27
CA ALA A 16 -18.07 6.35 -11.14
C ALA A 16 -16.73 6.25 -10.39
N ARG A 17 -16.68 6.68 -9.11
CA ARG A 17 -15.50 6.48 -8.24
C ARG A 17 -15.18 5.01 -7.96
N TRP A 18 -16.16 4.12 -7.92
CA TRP A 18 -15.90 2.68 -7.78
C TRP A 18 -15.21 2.08 -9.00
N TYR A 19 -15.37 2.69 -10.18
CA TYR A 19 -14.61 2.33 -11.38
C TYR A 19 -13.22 2.99 -11.45
N ASP A 20 -12.88 3.89 -10.52
CA ASP A 20 -11.58 4.56 -10.40
C ASP A 20 -10.56 3.77 -9.54
N VAL A 21 -10.87 2.52 -9.16
CA VAL A 21 -9.87 1.64 -8.54
C VAL A 21 -8.74 1.43 -9.56
N PRO A 22 -7.50 1.87 -9.26
CA PRO A 22 -6.45 1.82 -10.25
C PRO A 22 -6.08 0.39 -10.57
N THR A 23 -5.78 0.15 -11.84
CA THR A 23 -5.15 -1.12 -12.22
C THR A 23 -3.78 -1.23 -11.57
N LYS A 24 -3.30 -2.46 -11.33
CA LYS A 24 -1.96 -2.69 -10.77
C LYS A 24 -0.86 -2.05 -11.65
N ALA A 25 -1.02 -2.10 -12.97
CA ALA A 25 -0.14 -1.43 -13.92
C ALA A 25 -0.11 0.11 -13.77
N GLN A 26 -1.28 0.75 -13.63
CA GLN A 26 -1.34 2.19 -13.32
C GLN A 26 -0.64 2.49 -12.00
N ARG A 27 -0.90 1.70 -10.95
CA ARG A 27 -0.27 1.90 -9.66
C ARG A 27 1.25 1.75 -9.73
N ALA A 28 1.74 0.74 -10.42
CA ALA A 28 3.18 0.53 -10.64
C ALA A 28 3.80 1.76 -11.31
N SER A 29 3.15 2.29 -12.35
CA SER A 29 3.60 3.52 -13.04
C SER A 29 3.64 4.72 -12.10
N GLU A 30 2.60 4.95 -11.27
CA GLU A 30 2.56 6.05 -10.32
C GLU A 30 3.64 5.97 -9.23
N LEU A 31 4.01 4.74 -8.84
CA LEU A 31 5.06 4.45 -7.87
C LEU A 31 6.46 4.46 -8.49
N GLY A 32 6.57 4.58 -9.81
CA GLY A 32 7.85 4.49 -10.52
C GLY A 32 8.47 3.09 -10.47
N THR A 33 7.63 2.05 -10.51
CA THR A 33 8.02 0.63 -10.48
C THR A 33 7.32 -0.16 -11.60
N THR A 34 7.49 -1.48 -11.63
CA THR A 34 6.83 -2.39 -12.58
C THR A 34 5.80 -3.26 -11.88
N GLU A 35 4.82 -3.77 -12.64
CA GLU A 35 3.82 -4.71 -12.12
C GLU A 35 4.49 -5.97 -11.57
N ALA A 36 5.52 -6.48 -12.26
CA ALA A 36 6.32 -7.62 -11.82
C ALA A 36 7.04 -7.36 -10.48
N CYS A 37 7.55 -6.15 -10.27
CA CYS A 37 8.14 -5.76 -8.99
C CYS A 37 7.11 -5.78 -7.85
N LEU A 38 5.89 -5.27 -8.09
CA LEU A 38 4.80 -5.36 -7.11
C LEU A 38 4.38 -6.80 -6.84
N ASP A 39 4.29 -7.65 -7.86
CA ASP A 39 3.98 -9.07 -7.70
C ASP A 39 5.06 -9.79 -6.89
N GLN A 40 6.33 -9.51 -7.17
CA GLN A 40 7.45 -10.09 -6.44
C GLN A 40 7.49 -9.60 -4.99
N ALA A 41 7.12 -8.35 -4.71
CA ALA A 41 6.98 -7.85 -3.35
C ALA A 41 5.86 -8.57 -2.58
N VAL A 42 4.71 -8.80 -3.24
CA VAL A 42 3.61 -9.60 -2.65
C VAL A 42 4.04 -11.05 -2.41
N ASP A 43 4.71 -11.68 -3.37
CA ASP A 43 5.24 -13.05 -3.25
C ASP A 43 6.23 -13.16 -2.09
N MET A 44 7.16 -12.21 -1.95
CA MET A 44 8.05 -12.15 -0.80
C MET A 44 7.24 -12.18 0.50
N VAL A 45 6.36 -11.18 0.72
CA VAL A 45 5.69 -11.03 2.02
C VAL A 45 4.79 -12.23 2.36
N THR A 46 4.16 -12.84 1.35
CA THR A 46 3.20 -13.94 1.54
C THR A 46 3.84 -15.33 1.55
N ARG A 47 5.07 -15.51 1.03
CA ARG A 47 5.78 -16.79 1.06
C ARG A 47 6.21 -17.13 2.49
N LEU A 48 5.89 -18.36 2.93
CA LEU A 48 6.16 -18.87 4.29
C LEU A 48 7.35 -19.85 4.35
N ASP A 49 8.14 -19.93 3.27
CA ASP A 49 9.26 -20.87 3.17
C ASP A 49 10.43 -20.47 4.09
N ALA A 50 11.20 -21.47 4.55
CA ALA A 50 12.35 -21.26 5.45
C ALA A 50 13.47 -20.41 4.82
N ASP A 51 13.64 -20.50 3.49
CA ASP A 51 14.56 -19.68 2.69
C ASP A 51 13.82 -18.48 2.07
N HIS A 52 13.10 -17.73 2.90
CA HIS A 52 12.33 -16.57 2.46
C HIS A 52 13.26 -15.49 1.85
N PRO A 53 13.02 -15.07 0.58
CA PRO A 53 13.93 -14.16 -0.13
C PRO A 53 13.81 -12.68 0.28
N GLY A 54 12.92 -12.33 1.21
CA GLY A 54 12.74 -10.98 1.70
C GLY A 54 13.44 -10.70 3.03
N PRO A 55 13.37 -9.45 3.54
CA PRO A 55 13.95 -9.07 4.81
C PRO A 55 13.31 -9.84 5.98
N ALA A 56 14.08 -10.06 7.04
CA ALA A 56 13.59 -10.70 8.25
C ALA A 56 12.45 -9.87 8.89
N MET A 57 11.31 -10.53 9.10
CA MET A 57 10.11 -9.94 9.69
C MET A 57 9.40 -10.96 10.57
N ASP A 58 8.85 -10.52 11.70
CA ASP A 58 7.96 -11.33 12.52
C ASP A 58 6.56 -11.46 11.89
N GLU A 59 5.67 -12.25 12.50
CA GLU A 59 4.32 -12.49 11.97
C GLU A 59 3.45 -11.22 11.96
N GLY A 60 3.57 -10.37 12.99
CA GLY A 60 2.83 -9.12 13.07
C GLY A 60 3.28 -8.13 12.01
N GLU A 61 4.59 -8.01 11.82
CA GLU A 61 5.20 -7.21 10.76
C GLU A 61 4.80 -7.69 9.37
N ARG A 62 4.77 -9.01 9.15
CA ARG A 62 4.32 -9.61 7.89
C ARG A 62 2.86 -9.28 7.59
N LEU A 63 1.98 -9.39 8.57
CA LEU A 63 0.56 -9.08 8.41
C LEU A 63 0.33 -7.59 8.12
N ALA A 64 1.02 -6.71 8.85
CA ALA A 64 0.96 -5.27 8.62
C ALA A 64 1.43 -4.92 7.20
N LEU A 65 2.53 -5.52 6.77
CA LEU A 65 3.10 -5.28 5.45
C LEU A 65 2.24 -5.84 4.31
N ALA A 66 1.62 -7.01 4.49
CA ALA A 66 0.67 -7.55 3.53
C ALA A 66 -0.55 -6.62 3.35
N ARG A 67 -1.04 -6.03 4.44
CA ARG A 67 -2.13 -5.05 4.41
C ARG A 67 -1.71 -3.76 3.71
N ASP A 68 -0.49 -3.28 3.97
CA ASP A 68 0.07 -2.10 3.30
C ASP A 68 0.20 -2.31 1.79
N LEU A 69 0.70 -3.46 1.35
CA LEU A 69 0.78 -3.82 -0.07
C LEU A 69 -0.61 -3.92 -0.73
N LEU A 70 -1.58 -4.54 -0.05
CA LEU A 70 -2.96 -4.61 -0.54
C LEU A 70 -3.56 -3.21 -0.69
N ASN A 71 -3.38 -2.35 0.31
CA ASN A 71 -3.86 -0.98 0.27
C ASN A 71 -3.19 -0.21 -0.89
N LEU A 72 -1.87 -0.28 -1.03
CA LEU A 72 -1.15 0.34 -2.12
C LEU A 72 -1.74 -0.04 -3.49
N ILE A 73 -2.05 -1.32 -3.70
CA ILE A 73 -2.58 -1.79 -4.99
C ILE A 73 -4.04 -1.36 -5.19
N MET A 74 -4.89 -1.46 -4.15
CA MET A 74 -6.35 -1.42 -4.30
C MET A 74 -7.02 -0.10 -3.88
N VAL A 75 -6.36 0.74 -3.09
CA VAL A 75 -6.97 1.94 -2.47
C VAL A 75 -6.54 3.19 -3.22
N GLU A 76 -7.48 4.05 -3.59
CA GLU A 76 -7.22 5.36 -4.21
C GLU A 76 -6.08 6.12 -3.51
N ARG A 77 -5.19 6.77 -4.30
CA ARG A 77 -3.99 7.46 -3.78
C ARG A 77 -4.31 8.49 -2.69
N SER A 78 -5.42 9.21 -2.83
CA SER A 78 -5.88 10.23 -1.87
C SER A 78 -6.23 9.69 -0.49
N ARG A 79 -6.47 8.37 -0.38
CA ARG A 79 -6.87 7.69 0.86
C ARG A 79 -5.72 6.90 1.48
N LEU A 80 -4.58 6.83 0.82
CA LEU A 80 -3.39 6.15 1.34
C LEU A 80 -2.69 7.03 2.39
N PRO A 81 -2.15 6.43 3.46
CA PRO A 81 -1.25 7.13 4.37
C PRO A 81 -0.09 7.76 3.59
N PRO A 82 0.23 9.06 3.80
CA PRO A 82 1.29 9.74 3.06
C PRO A 82 2.65 9.06 3.18
N ASP A 83 2.96 8.52 4.35
CA ASP A 83 4.23 7.83 4.60
C ASP A 83 4.30 6.48 3.91
N LEU A 84 3.16 5.77 3.78
CA LEU A 84 3.08 4.55 2.98
C LEU A 84 3.37 4.84 1.51
N TRP A 85 2.74 5.89 0.95
CA TRP A 85 2.99 6.32 -0.42
C TRP A 85 4.46 6.71 -0.64
N ARG A 86 5.04 7.50 0.28
CA ARG A 86 6.43 7.94 0.21
C ARG A 86 7.41 6.76 0.28
N ALA A 87 7.18 5.79 1.16
CA ALA A 87 8.01 4.61 1.29
C ALA A 87 7.95 3.72 0.04
N ALA A 88 6.78 3.60 -0.58
CA ALA A 88 6.57 2.81 -1.78
C ALA A 88 7.14 3.47 -3.04
N SER A 89 7.03 4.79 -3.16
CA SER A 89 7.47 5.53 -4.35
C SER A 89 8.98 5.34 -4.57
N SER A 90 9.37 4.89 -5.77
CA SER A 90 10.78 4.72 -6.12
C SER A 90 11.47 6.07 -6.32
N THR A 91 12.70 6.18 -5.82
CA THR A 91 13.65 7.24 -6.17
C THR A 91 14.83 6.71 -6.99
N GLY A 92 14.77 5.43 -7.42
CA GLY A 92 15.87 4.68 -8.04
C GLY A 92 15.38 3.52 -8.90
N ASN A 93 16.08 2.38 -8.87
CA ASN A 93 15.78 1.22 -9.72
C ASN A 93 14.31 0.75 -9.56
N ASN A 94 13.59 0.67 -10.67
CA ASN A 94 12.17 0.37 -10.74
C ASN A 94 11.84 -1.13 -10.52
N ASP A 95 12.85 -2.00 -10.57
CA ASP A 95 12.69 -3.47 -10.44
C ASP A 95 13.24 -4.05 -9.11
N ASP A 96 13.50 -3.21 -8.11
CA ASP A 96 14.02 -3.65 -6.80
C ASP A 96 12.89 -3.98 -5.81
N ALA A 97 12.32 -5.18 -5.95
CA ALA A 97 11.26 -5.67 -5.06
C ALA A 97 11.74 -5.82 -3.60
N TYR A 98 12.98 -6.25 -3.38
CA TYR A 98 13.55 -6.38 -2.03
C TYR A 98 13.66 -5.00 -1.36
N GLY A 99 14.22 -4.01 -2.06
CA GLY A 99 14.34 -2.64 -1.54
C GLY A 99 12.98 -1.97 -1.33
N LEU A 100 11.96 -2.29 -2.14
CA LEU A 100 10.58 -1.88 -1.87
C LEU A 100 10.07 -2.47 -0.55
N VAL A 101 10.16 -3.78 -0.38
CA VAL A 101 9.71 -4.49 0.84
C VAL A 101 10.43 -3.97 2.08
N ALA A 102 11.74 -3.75 2.01
CA ALA A 102 12.54 -3.22 3.12
C ALA A 102 12.11 -1.80 3.53
N ARG A 103 11.84 -0.91 2.57
CA ARG A 103 11.37 0.46 2.87
C ARG A 103 9.98 0.48 3.49
N LEU A 104 9.08 -0.36 2.98
CA LEU A 104 7.73 -0.48 3.53
C LEU A 104 7.76 -1.05 4.96
N LEU A 105 8.56 -2.08 5.20
CA LEU A 105 8.76 -2.66 6.53
C LEU A 105 9.31 -1.62 7.51
N GLN A 106 10.30 -0.82 7.10
CA GLN A 106 10.84 0.26 7.94
C GLN A 106 9.78 1.31 8.26
N ALA A 107 8.93 1.67 7.30
CA ALA A 107 7.83 2.61 7.53
C ALA A 107 6.78 2.03 8.48
N ALA A 108 6.46 0.73 8.39
CA ALA A 108 5.54 0.07 9.31
C ALA A 108 6.09 0.05 10.75
N ARG A 109 7.38 -0.27 10.92
CA ARG A 109 8.06 -0.23 12.23
C ARG A 109 8.06 1.16 12.86
N ALA A 110 8.31 2.20 12.05
CA ALA A 110 8.27 3.58 12.52
C ALA A 110 6.89 3.97 13.07
N ARG A 111 5.81 3.62 12.34
CA ARG A 111 4.44 3.87 12.80
C ARG A 111 4.11 3.11 14.08
N ALA A 112 4.50 1.83 14.16
CA ALA A 112 4.29 1.03 15.36
C ALA A 112 5.01 1.61 16.59
N ALA A 113 6.22 2.16 16.40
CA ALA A 113 6.98 2.81 17.47
C ALA A 113 6.34 4.14 17.93
N GLU A 114 5.79 4.92 17.00
CA GLU A 114 5.04 6.14 17.31
C GLU A 114 3.75 5.83 18.09
N GLU A 115 2.99 4.82 17.66
CA GLU A 115 1.79 4.33 18.36
C GLU A 115 2.11 3.83 19.78
N ALA A 116 3.20 3.07 19.96
CA ALA A 116 3.64 2.62 21.27
C ALA A 116 4.07 3.78 22.19
N SER A 117 4.74 4.79 21.64
CA SER A 117 5.20 5.96 22.40
C SER A 117 4.03 6.84 22.85
N THR A 118 3.01 6.99 22.01
CA THR A 118 1.79 7.75 22.34
C THR A 118 0.91 7.02 23.35
N SER A 119 0.78 5.69 23.24
CA SER A 119 0.04 4.88 24.20
C SER A 119 0.66 4.85 25.60
N SER A 120 1.96 5.14 25.74
CA SER A 120 2.64 5.18 27.04
C SER A 120 2.55 6.56 27.73
N ALA A 121 2.03 7.57 27.04
CA ALA A 121 1.89 8.93 27.55
C ALA A 121 0.47 9.24 28.06
N ASP A 122 -0.49 8.34 27.83
CA ASP A 122 -1.84 8.32 28.41
C ASP A 122 -1.88 7.45 29.69
#